data_AF-A0A1Y4SIG5-F1
#
_entry.id   AF-A0A1Y4SIG5-F1
#
_cell.length_a   1.000
_cell.length_b   1.000
_cell.length_c   1.000
_cell.angle_alpha   90.00
_cell.angle_beta   90.00
_cell.angle_gamma   90.00
#
_symmetry.space_group_name_H-M   'P 1'
#
loop_
_entity.id
_entity.type
_entity.pdbx_description
1 polymer ?
#
loop_
_entity_poly.entity_id
_entity_poly.type
_entity_poly.pdbx_seq_one_letter_code
_entity_poly.pdbx_strand_id
1 'polypeptide(L)'
;MDLKDELNDHKTFWKIMQPYRQAIKVMKMKLESIDGELKCENGYSPIHNIQSRIKSPESIIDKLQRKQYPLERQSLEKLNDIAGLRVICHYINDIQYISQLLIMHDDIILVKKMNYIDYPKDTGYRSLHLVLEVPVYLKSGKMKLPVEIQMRTIAMDFWASLEHEILYKNKDQVSQDICEELQQCASRMALTDLQMQKIYQKVHKKDG
;
A
#
# COMPACT_ATOMS: atom_id res chain seq x y z
N MET A 1 12.79 -30.22 -0.30
CA MET A 1 11.73 -29.66 -1.15
C MET A 1 12.18 -28.26 -1.52
N ASP A 2 12.28 -27.95 -2.81
CA ASP A 2 12.68 -26.62 -3.25
C ASP A 2 11.58 -25.61 -2.87
N LEU A 3 11.94 -24.38 -2.47
CA LEU A 3 10.98 -23.33 -2.09
C LEU A 3 9.90 -23.14 -3.16
N LYS A 4 10.28 -23.29 -4.43
CA LYS A 4 9.35 -23.21 -5.56
C LYS A 4 8.20 -24.21 -5.42
N ASP A 5 8.49 -25.47 -5.07
CA ASP A 5 7.47 -26.50 -4.85
C ASP A 5 6.63 -26.19 -3.60
N GLU A 6 7.26 -25.68 -2.55
CA GLU A 6 6.57 -25.30 -1.31
C GLU A 6 5.57 -24.14 -1.51
N LEU A 7 5.92 -23.17 -2.35
CA LEU A 7 5.06 -22.03 -2.65
C LEU A 7 3.92 -22.40 -3.60
N ASN A 8 4.11 -23.41 -4.47
CA ASN A 8 3.09 -23.90 -5.38
C ASN A 8 2.09 -24.85 -4.68
N ASP A 9 2.48 -25.52 -3.60
CA ASP A 9 1.54 -26.27 -2.77
C ASP A 9 0.69 -25.33 -1.91
N HIS A 10 -0.62 -25.29 -2.16
CA HIS A 10 -1.56 -24.37 -1.49
C HIS A 10 -1.50 -24.48 0.05
N LYS A 11 -1.40 -25.69 0.60
CA LYS A 11 -1.39 -25.91 2.05
C LYS A 11 -0.09 -25.41 2.68
N THR A 12 1.04 -25.67 2.03
CA THR A 12 2.37 -25.23 2.48
C THR A 12 2.51 -23.72 2.35
N PHE A 13 2.13 -23.13 1.21
CA PHE A 13 2.08 -21.69 1.01
C PHE A 13 1.25 -20.99 2.10
N TRP A 14 0.06 -21.50 2.40
CA TRP A 14 -0.79 -20.92 3.43
C TRP A 14 -0.11 -20.90 4.80
N LYS A 15 0.61 -21.97 5.16
CA LYS A 15 1.38 -22.05 6.40
C LYS A 15 2.55 -21.07 6.41
N ILE A 16 3.34 -21.01 5.33
CA ILE A 16 4.49 -20.09 5.23
C ILE A 16 4.04 -18.63 5.33
N MET A 17 2.88 -18.30 4.73
CA MET A 17 2.36 -16.93 4.72
C MET A 17 1.57 -16.55 5.98
N GLN A 18 1.36 -17.48 6.91
CA GLN A 18 0.57 -17.23 8.12
C GLN A 18 1.10 -16.06 8.97
N PRO A 19 2.42 -15.91 9.20
CA PRO A 19 2.97 -14.74 9.91
C PRO A 19 2.71 -13.41 9.18
N TYR A 20 2.85 -13.38 7.85
CA TYR A 20 2.54 -12.18 7.04
C TYR A 20 1.05 -11.81 7.10
N ARG A 21 0.15 -12.80 7.14
CA ARG A 21 -1.29 -12.56 7.33
C ARG A 21 -1.59 -11.98 8.72
N GLN A 22 -0.86 -12.40 9.76
CA GLN A 22 -0.97 -11.78 11.07
C GLN A 22 -0.47 -10.34 11.06
N ALA A 23 0.66 -10.05 10.41
CA ALA A 23 1.19 -8.69 10.29
C ALA A 23 0.17 -7.75 9.62
N ILE A 24 -0.49 -8.21 8.56
CA ILE A 24 -1.60 -7.48 7.91
C ILE A 24 -2.73 -7.18 8.90
N LYS A 25 -3.15 -8.16 9.72
CA LYS A 25 -4.24 -7.97 10.70
C LYS A 25 -3.87 -6.95 11.76
N VAL A 26 -2.65 -7.00 12.30
CA VAL A 26 -2.15 -6.04 13.29
C VAL A 26 -2.19 -4.62 12.71
N MET A 27 -1.68 -4.44 11.49
CA MET A 27 -1.68 -3.12 10.85
C MET A 27 -3.06 -2.63 10.47
N LYS A 28 -3.92 -3.53 9.97
CA LYS A 28 -5.31 -3.18 9.66
C LYS A 28 -6.05 -2.70 10.90
N MET A 29 -5.90 -3.40 12.03
CA MET A 29 -6.51 -2.99 13.30
C MET A 29 -5.98 -1.63 13.80
N LYS A 30 -4.68 -1.37 13.68
CA LYS A 30 -4.10 -0.05 14.03
C LYS A 30 -4.68 1.07 13.15
N LEU A 31 -4.80 0.83 11.84
CA LEU A 31 -5.41 1.79 10.90
C LEU A 31 -6.90 2.03 11.21
N GLU A 32 -7.66 0.98 11.53
CA GLU A 32 -9.07 1.09 11.93
C GLU A 32 -9.24 1.84 13.25
N SER A 33 -8.31 1.68 14.22
CA SER A 33 -8.30 2.46 15.46
C SER A 33 -8.09 3.95 15.19
N ILE A 34 -7.05 4.28 14.39
CA ILE A 34 -6.77 5.67 13.99
C ILE A 34 -7.98 6.26 13.26
N ASP A 35 -8.60 5.54 12.31
CA ASP A 35 -9.80 6.04 11.62
C ASP A 35 -10.96 6.31 12.59
N GLY A 36 -11.16 5.42 13.57
CA GLY A 36 -12.20 5.58 14.60
C GLY A 36 -12.00 6.82 15.47
N GLU A 37 -10.77 7.05 15.93
CA GLU A 37 -10.40 8.24 16.71
C GLU A 37 -10.63 9.52 15.91
N LEU A 38 -10.13 9.56 14.67
CA LEU A 38 -10.28 10.71 13.78
C LEU A 38 -11.74 10.97 13.39
N LYS A 39 -12.56 9.93 13.28
CA LYS A 39 -13.99 10.07 13.04
C LYS A 39 -14.71 10.76 14.19
N CYS A 40 -14.33 10.44 15.43
CA CYS A 40 -14.88 11.10 16.61
C CYS A 40 -14.46 12.58 16.69
N GLU A 41 -13.21 12.89 16.32
CA GLU A 41 -12.68 14.26 16.34
C GLU A 41 -13.22 15.14 15.20
N ASN A 42 -13.23 14.62 13.97
CA ASN A 42 -13.51 15.40 12.78
C ASN A 42 -14.96 15.28 12.29
N GLY A 43 -15.74 14.33 12.83
CA GLY A 43 -17.10 14.04 12.38
C GLY A 43 -17.20 13.23 11.08
N TYR A 44 -16.09 12.75 10.51
CA TYR A 44 -16.05 11.86 9.33
C TYR A 44 -14.87 10.89 9.39
N SER A 45 -15.02 9.71 8.79
CA SER A 45 -13.91 8.74 8.63
C SER A 45 -12.95 9.21 7.55
N PRO A 46 -11.66 9.47 7.83
CA PRO A 46 -10.70 9.83 6.81
C PRO A 46 -10.36 8.67 5.85
N ILE A 47 -10.46 7.42 6.30
CA ILE A 47 -10.25 6.22 5.51
C ILE A 47 -11.56 5.80 4.84
N HIS A 48 -11.57 5.80 3.51
CA HIS A 48 -12.69 5.31 2.71
C HIS A 48 -12.69 3.77 2.64
N ASN A 49 -11.53 3.14 2.45
CA ASN A 49 -11.42 1.68 2.36
C ASN A 49 -10.00 1.17 2.64
N ILE A 50 -9.89 -0.04 3.21
CA ILE A 50 -8.62 -0.75 3.41
C ILE A 50 -8.69 -2.10 2.69
N GLN A 51 -7.80 -2.28 1.72
CA GLN A 51 -7.62 -3.55 1.03
C GLN A 51 -6.32 -4.22 1.49
N SER A 52 -6.34 -5.54 1.64
CA SER A 52 -5.16 -6.31 2.02
C SER A 52 -4.85 -7.38 1.00
N ARG A 53 -3.56 -7.66 0.77
CA ARG A 53 -3.11 -8.75 -0.10
C ARG A 53 -1.86 -9.42 0.45
N ILE A 54 -1.74 -10.71 0.15
CA ILE A 54 -0.48 -11.44 0.22
C ILE A 54 0.01 -11.61 -1.22
N LYS A 55 1.30 -11.37 -1.45
CA LYS A 55 1.93 -11.54 -2.77
C LYS A 55 1.78 -12.99 -3.25
N SER A 56 1.47 -13.19 -4.54
CA SER A 56 1.30 -14.54 -5.09
C SER A 56 2.62 -15.32 -5.13
N PRO A 57 2.59 -16.66 -5.11
CA PRO A 57 3.78 -17.52 -5.27
C PRO A 57 4.66 -17.10 -6.46
N GLU A 58 4.06 -16.90 -7.63
CA GLU A 58 4.74 -16.55 -8.87
C GLU A 58 5.42 -15.20 -8.73
N SER A 59 4.70 -14.22 -8.20
CA SER A 59 5.22 -12.87 -7.95
C SER A 59 6.34 -12.84 -6.90
N ILE A 60 6.36 -13.77 -5.94
CA ILE A 60 7.44 -13.92 -4.96
C ILE A 60 8.68 -14.48 -5.67
N ILE A 61 8.53 -15.60 -6.39
CA ILE A 61 9.62 -16.27 -7.12
C ILE A 61 10.26 -15.29 -8.12
N ASP A 62 9.45 -14.62 -8.95
CA ASP A 62 9.92 -13.64 -9.93
C ASP A 62 10.69 -12.49 -9.27
N LYS A 63 10.27 -12.09 -8.07
CA LYS A 63 10.94 -11.00 -7.34
C LYS A 63 12.25 -11.45 -6.72
N LEU A 64 12.33 -12.67 -6.20
CA LEU A 64 13.58 -13.27 -5.70
C LEU A 64 14.60 -13.40 -6.84
N GLN A 65 14.17 -13.92 -7.99
CA GLN A 65 15.01 -14.09 -9.16
C GLN A 65 15.55 -12.76 -9.71
N ARG A 66 14.68 -11.75 -9.89
CA ARG A 66 15.11 -10.41 -10.33
C ARG A 66 16.09 -9.75 -9.38
N LYS A 67 16.01 -10.05 -8.08
CA LYS A 67 16.94 -9.56 -7.06
C LYS A 67 18.15 -10.48 -6.85
N GLN A 68 18.27 -11.57 -7.62
CA GLN A 68 19.34 -12.56 -7.51
C GLN A 68 19.46 -13.16 -6.10
N TYR A 69 18.33 -13.33 -5.40
CA TYR A 69 18.30 -14.03 -4.13
C TYR A 69 18.09 -15.55 -4.32
N PRO A 70 18.73 -16.40 -3.48
CA PRO A 70 18.49 -17.84 -3.50
C PRO A 70 17.00 -18.16 -3.29
N LEU A 71 16.49 -19.20 -3.95
CA LEU A 71 15.12 -19.69 -3.77
C LEU A 71 15.01 -20.55 -2.50
N GLU A 72 15.18 -19.90 -1.36
CA GLU A 72 15.17 -20.53 -0.04
C GLU A 72 14.29 -19.73 0.92
N ARG A 73 13.73 -20.38 1.95
CA ARG A 73 12.80 -19.72 2.89
C ARG A 73 13.37 -18.46 3.53
N GLN A 74 14.67 -18.45 3.85
CA GLN A 74 15.36 -17.30 4.44
C GLN A 74 15.34 -16.08 3.51
N SER A 75 15.29 -16.28 2.20
CA SER A 75 15.22 -15.17 1.24
C SER A 75 13.88 -14.43 1.26
N LEU A 76 12.81 -15.03 1.81
CA LEU A 76 11.52 -14.35 1.97
C LEU A 76 11.63 -13.16 2.93
N GLU A 77 12.46 -13.26 3.96
CA GLU A 77 12.69 -12.19 4.94
C GLU A 77 13.32 -10.93 4.30
N LYS A 78 13.94 -11.08 3.11
CA LYS A 78 14.52 -9.98 2.33
C LYS A 78 13.49 -9.24 1.46
N LEU A 79 12.24 -9.70 1.44
CA LEU A 79 11.16 -9.09 0.65
C LEU A 79 10.25 -8.23 1.51
N ASN A 80 10.20 -6.94 1.18
CA ASN A 80 9.47 -5.95 1.96
C ASN A 80 7.96 -5.84 1.62
N ASP A 81 7.50 -6.51 0.56
CA ASP A 81 6.15 -6.38 -0.02
C ASP A 81 5.42 -7.73 -0.13
N ILE A 82 5.76 -8.71 0.73
CA ILE A 82 4.98 -9.96 0.83
C ILE A 82 3.61 -9.65 1.43
N ALA A 83 3.59 -8.92 2.55
CA ALA A 83 2.39 -8.36 3.15
C ALA A 83 2.13 -6.95 2.61
N GLY A 84 0.97 -6.74 1.99
CA GLY A 84 0.59 -5.46 1.41
C GLY A 84 -0.77 -4.97 1.92
N LEU A 85 -0.83 -3.71 2.31
CA LEU A 85 -2.06 -2.96 2.57
C LEU A 85 -2.20 -1.80 1.60
N ARG A 86 -3.40 -1.57 1.11
CA ARG A 86 -3.78 -0.38 0.38
C ARG A 86 -4.82 0.37 1.18
N VAL A 87 -4.49 1.60 1.55
CA VAL A 87 -5.36 2.49 2.35
C VAL A 87 -5.84 3.61 1.43
N ILE A 88 -7.12 3.61 1.14
CA ILE A 88 -7.77 4.60 0.28
C ILE A 88 -8.42 5.62 1.22
N CYS A 89 -7.96 6.87 1.16
CA CYS A 89 -8.46 7.98 1.96
C CYS A 89 -9.33 8.91 1.11
N HIS A 90 -10.11 9.77 1.77
CA HIS A 90 -10.89 10.79 1.07
C HIS A 90 -10.01 11.90 0.52
N TYR A 91 -9.05 12.39 1.31
CA TYR A 91 -8.22 13.54 0.94
C TYR A 91 -6.72 13.27 1.09
N ILE A 92 -5.91 14.10 0.43
CA ILE A 92 -4.44 14.04 0.49
C ILE A 92 -3.95 14.33 1.92
N ASN A 93 -4.59 15.28 2.61
CA ASN A 93 -4.28 15.61 4.00
C ASN A 93 -4.50 14.42 4.95
N ASP A 94 -5.57 13.64 4.71
CA ASP A 94 -5.85 12.43 5.51
C ASP A 94 -4.71 11.42 5.38
N ILE A 95 -4.18 11.22 4.17
CA ILE A 95 -3.02 10.34 3.93
C ILE A 95 -1.83 10.80 4.76
N GLN A 96 -1.51 12.09 4.71
CA GLN A 96 -0.37 12.64 5.44
C GLN A 96 -0.54 12.45 6.95
N TYR A 97 -1.73 12.78 7.48
CA TYR A 97 -1.98 12.72 8.91
C TYR A 97 -1.97 11.29 9.45
N ILE A 98 -2.72 10.37 8.81
CA ILE A 98 -2.72 8.95 9.20
C ILE A 98 -1.31 8.35 9.10
N SER A 99 -0.55 8.70 8.06
CA SER A 99 0.82 8.18 7.91
C SER A 99 1.72 8.61 9.05
N GLN A 100 1.58 9.83 9.56
CA GLN A 100 2.36 10.34 10.69
C GLN A 100 1.95 9.66 11.99
N LEU A 101 0.64 9.58 12.27
CA LEU A 101 0.11 8.87 13.45
C LEU A 101 0.63 7.43 13.52
N LEU A 102 0.58 6.73 12.39
CA LEU A 102 1.01 5.33 12.32
C LEU A 102 2.51 5.14 12.57
N ILE A 103 3.36 6.09 12.13
CA ILE A 103 4.82 6.05 12.33
C ILE A 103 5.19 6.44 13.77
N MET A 104 4.33 7.16 14.48
CA MET A 104 4.57 7.53 15.88
C MET A 104 4.30 6.40 16.88
N HIS A 105 3.63 5.32 16.48
CA HIS A 105 3.45 4.14 17.33
C HIS A 105 4.82 3.53 17.69
N ASP A 106 5.06 3.33 18.99
CA ASP A 106 6.34 2.89 19.55
C ASP A 106 6.77 1.47 19.10
N ASP A 107 5.80 0.64 18.75
CA ASP A 107 6.00 -0.73 18.29
C ASP A 107 6.18 -0.86 16.77
N ILE A 108 6.13 0.25 16.02
CA ILE A 108 6.30 0.31 14.56
C ILE A 108 7.65 0.94 14.20
N ILE A 109 8.37 0.34 13.24
CA ILE A 109 9.61 0.92 12.71
C ILE A 109 9.42 1.26 11.23
N LEU A 110 9.69 2.52 10.88
CA LEU A 110 9.74 2.95 9.49
C LEU A 110 11.04 2.47 8.81
N VAL A 111 10.92 1.53 7.87
CA VAL A 111 12.05 1.03 7.07
C VAL A 111 12.27 1.87 5.82
N LYS A 112 11.19 2.27 5.14
CA LYS A 112 11.26 3.05 3.90
C LYS A 112 10.03 3.92 3.71
N LYS A 113 10.22 5.15 3.23
CA LYS A 113 9.16 6.07 2.78
C LYS A 113 9.44 6.50 1.35
N MET A 114 8.46 6.37 0.46
CA MET A 114 8.51 6.88 -0.92
C MET A 114 7.26 7.71 -1.16
N ASN A 115 7.44 9.00 -1.42
CA ASN A 115 6.33 9.94 -1.55
C ASN A 115 6.08 10.26 -3.03
N TYR A 116 5.32 9.41 -3.72
CA TYR A 116 4.93 9.66 -5.10
C TYR A 116 3.75 10.63 -5.23
N ILE A 117 3.23 11.17 -4.13
CA ILE A 117 2.22 12.24 -4.19
C ILE A 117 2.90 13.55 -4.58
N ASP A 118 3.96 13.89 -3.85
CA ASP A 118 4.74 15.11 -4.07
C ASP A 118 5.72 14.96 -5.25
N TYR A 119 6.26 13.76 -5.44
CA TYR A 119 7.20 13.42 -6.51
C TYR A 119 6.63 12.29 -7.38
N PRO A 120 5.61 12.56 -8.23
CA PRO A 120 4.99 11.54 -9.07
C PRO A 120 6.02 10.88 -10.00
N LYS A 121 5.75 9.63 -10.39
CA LYS A 121 6.53 8.99 -11.46
C LYS A 121 6.23 9.65 -12.80
N ASP A 122 7.13 9.44 -13.76
CA ASP A 122 6.94 9.92 -15.15
C ASP A 122 5.61 9.44 -15.75
N THR A 123 5.13 8.26 -15.39
CA THR A 123 3.82 7.75 -15.83
C THR A 123 2.62 8.53 -15.30
N GLY A 124 2.80 9.44 -14.33
CA GLY A 124 1.72 10.13 -13.62
C GLY A 124 1.28 9.43 -12.33
N TYR A 125 1.85 8.28 -12.02
CA TYR A 125 1.52 7.50 -10.83
C TYR A 125 1.76 8.28 -9.52
N ARG A 126 0.74 8.30 -8.64
CA ARG A 126 0.76 8.93 -7.32
C ARG A 126 0.29 7.99 -6.22
N SER A 127 1.04 7.93 -5.12
CA SER A 127 0.72 7.21 -3.88
C SER A 127 1.82 7.48 -2.85
N LEU A 128 1.48 7.46 -1.56
CA LEU A 128 2.49 7.39 -0.50
C LEU A 128 2.76 5.93 -0.17
N HIS A 129 4.01 5.48 -0.29
CA HIS A 129 4.41 4.12 0.07
C HIS A 129 5.24 4.13 1.35
N LEU A 130 4.83 3.33 2.32
CA LEU A 130 5.55 3.06 3.56
C LEU A 130 5.91 1.58 3.61
N VAL A 131 7.14 1.27 3.99
CA VAL A 131 7.52 -0.07 4.44
C VAL A 131 7.74 0.03 5.94
N LEU A 132 6.94 -0.71 6.70
CA LEU A 132 6.95 -0.69 8.15
C LEU A 132 7.28 -2.09 8.67
N GLU A 133 8.14 -2.18 9.69
CA GLU A 133 8.33 -3.40 10.45
C GLU A 133 7.33 -3.47 11.61
N VAL A 134 6.62 -4.60 11.68
CA VAL A 134 5.47 -4.80 12.56
C VAL A 134 5.70 -6.05 13.42
N PRO A 135 5.48 -5.99 14.75
CA PRO A 135 5.60 -7.16 15.59
C PRO A 135 4.44 -8.13 15.34
N VAL A 136 4.78 -9.39 15.14
CA VAL A 136 3.84 -10.52 15.13
C VAL A 136 4.19 -11.50 16.24
N TYR A 137 3.16 -12.10 16.81
CA TYR A 137 3.26 -13.00 17.95
C TYR A 137 2.84 -14.41 17.51
N LEU A 138 3.84 -15.28 17.39
CA LEU A 138 3.69 -16.68 17.01
C LEU A 138 3.90 -17.59 18.23
N LYS A 139 3.57 -18.87 18.08
CA LYS A 139 3.88 -19.88 19.10
C LYS A 139 5.38 -19.97 19.40
N SER A 140 6.22 -19.70 18.40
CA SER A 140 7.69 -19.70 18.49
C SER A 140 8.26 -18.41 19.09
N GLY A 141 7.43 -17.40 19.39
CA GLY A 141 7.84 -16.13 19.97
C GLY A 141 7.45 -14.91 19.12
N LYS A 142 8.04 -13.78 19.49
CA LYS A 142 7.85 -12.49 18.81
C LYS A 142 8.84 -12.37 17.66
N MET A 143 8.37 -11.97 16.49
CA MET A 143 9.22 -11.57 15.36
C MET A 143 8.69 -10.29 14.73
N LYS A 144 9.53 -9.56 13.99
CA LYS A 144 9.11 -8.39 13.21
C LYS A 144 9.04 -8.76 11.74
N LEU A 145 8.01 -8.32 11.04
CA LEU A 145 7.84 -8.54 9.61
C LEU A 145 7.58 -7.24 8.87
N PRO A 146 8.12 -7.07 7.66
CA PRO A 146 7.83 -5.91 6.84
C PRO A 146 6.40 -5.99 6.27
N VAL A 147 5.70 -4.87 6.32
CA VAL A 147 4.41 -4.63 5.68
C VAL A 147 4.54 -3.40 4.80
N GLU A 148 4.25 -3.55 3.51
CA GLU A 148 4.14 -2.42 2.58
C GLU A 148 2.73 -1.83 2.69
N ILE A 149 2.63 -0.53 3.00
CA ILE A 149 1.39 0.23 3.00
C ILE A 149 1.43 1.24 1.86
N GLN A 150 0.47 1.13 0.95
CA GLN A 150 0.25 2.09 -0.13
C GLN A 150 -0.96 2.94 0.21
N MET A 151 -0.75 4.22 0.49
CA MET A 151 -1.82 5.18 0.80
C MET A 151 -2.12 6.03 -0.43
N ARG A 152 -3.41 6.18 -0.73
CA ARG A 152 -3.93 6.84 -1.95
C ARG A 152 -5.22 7.56 -1.65
N THR A 153 -5.57 8.56 -2.45
CA THR A 153 -6.95 9.05 -2.52
C THR A 153 -7.79 8.16 -3.43
N ILE A 154 -9.11 8.36 -3.42
CA ILE A 154 -10.02 7.69 -4.36
C ILE A 154 -9.61 7.97 -5.81
N ALA A 155 -9.25 9.21 -6.14
CA ALA A 155 -8.79 9.60 -7.47
C ALA A 155 -7.50 8.87 -7.89
N MET A 156 -6.51 8.81 -6.99
CA MET A 156 -5.26 8.10 -7.24
C MET A 156 -5.48 6.60 -7.43
N ASP A 157 -6.38 5.98 -6.65
CA ASP A 157 -6.67 4.56 -6.77
C ASP A 157 -7.44 4.21 -8.05
N PHE A 158 -8.40 5.05 -8.45
CA PHE A 158 -9.10 4.91 -9.72
C PHE A 158 -8.13 4.93 -10.91
N TRP A 159 -7.29 5.97 -10.99
CA TRP A 159 -6.33 6.11 -12.08
C TRP A 159 -5.34 4.94 -12.13
N ALA A 160 -4.76 4.58 -10.97
CA ALA A 160 -3.77 3.51 -10.90
C ALA A 160 -4.35 2.12 -11.16
N SER A 161 -5.65 1.91 -10.93
CA SER A 161 -6.32 0.66 -11.26
C SER A 161 -6.51 0.52 -12.77
N LEU A 162 -6.92 1.61 -13.44
CA LEU A 162 -7.06 1.65 -14.90
C LEU A 162 -5.71 1.49 -15.61
N GLU A 163 -4.70 2.26 -15.19
CA GLU A 163 -3.34 2.16 -15.76
C GLU A 163 -2.79 0.75 -15.63
N HIS A 164 -2.92 0.14 -14.44
CA HIS A 164 -2.45 -1.22 -14.22
C HIS A 164 -3.19 -2.22 -15.10
N GLU A 165 -4.51 -2.09 -15.28
CA GLU A 165 -5.27 -2.99 -16.14
C GLU A 165 -4.81 -2.91 -17.60
N ILE A 166 -4.66 -1.69 -18.13
CA ILE A 166 -4.23 -1.44 -19.52
C ILE A 166 -2.83 -1.98 -19.75
N LEU A 167 -1.87 -1.60 -18.90
CA LEU A 167 -0.47 -1.98 -19.08
C LEU A 167 -0.22 -3.45 -18.80
N TYR A 168 -0.91 -4.05 -17.82
CA TYR A 168 -0.71 -5.46 -17.49
C TYR A 168 -1.18 -6.39 -18.62
N LYS A 169 -2.33 -6.08 -19.24
CA LYS A 169 -2.89 -6.90 -20.33
C LYS A 169 -2.16 -6.71 -21.67
N ASN A 170 -1.55 -5.54 -21.89
CA ASN A 170 -1.02 -5.13 -23.20
C ASN A 170 0.45 -4.73 -23.16
N LYS A 171 1.28 -5.34 -22.29
CA LYS A 171 2.66 -4.89 -21.98
C LYS A 171 3.52 -4.49 -23.20
N ASP A 172 3.33 -5.15 -24.34
CA ASP A 172 4.13 -4.93 -25.56
C ASP A 172 3.36 -4.20 -26.69
N GLN A 173 2.13 -3.73 -26.45
CA GLN A 173 1.22 -3.21 -27.49
C GLN A 173 0.63 -1.83 -27.19
N VAL A 174 0.92 -1.21 -26.04
CA VAL A 174 0.41 0.13 -25.72
C VAL A 174 1.24 1.18 -26.46
N SER A 175 0.58 2.00 -27.29
CA SER A 175 1.23 3.10 -28.00
C SER A 175 1.64 4.21 -27.03
N GLN A 176 2.68 4.96 -27.41
CA GLN A 176 3.16 6.11 -26.64
C GLN A 176 2.06 7.14 -26.39
N ASP A 177 1.20 7.39 -27.38
CA ASP A 177 0.06 8.32 -27.28
C ASP A 177 -0.89 7.96 -26.12
N ILE A 178 -1.15 6.67 -25.89
CA ILE A 178 -2.00 6.23 -24.77
C ILE A 178 -1.31 6.48 -23.43
N CYS A 179 0.00 6.25 -23.34
CA CYS A 179 0.78 6.54 -22.14
C CYS A 179 0.75 8.04 -21.80
N GLU A 180 0.89 8.89 -22.81
CA GLU A 180 0.78 10.35 -22.66
C GLU A 180 -0.63 10.78 -22.23
N GLU A 181 -1.68 10.18 -22.80
CA GLU A 181 -3.07 10.46 -22.40
C GLU A 181 -3.34 10.03 -20.95
N LEU A 182 -2.85 8.86 -20.53
CA LEU A 182 -2.94 8.42 -19.13
C LEU A 182 -2.23 9.39 -18.19
N GLN A 183 -1.03 9.86 -18.55
CA GLN A 183 -0.28 10.84 -17.76
C GLN A 183 -1.03 12.18 -17.64
N GLN A 184 -1.64 12.66 -18.73
CA GLN A 184 -2.48 13.87 -18.72
C GLN A 184 -3.73 13.68 -17.84
N CYS A 185 -4.39 12.52 -17.92
CA CYS A 185 -5.48 12.16 -17.02
C CYS A 185 -5.04 12.19 -15.56
N ALA A 186 -3.88 11.62 -15.23
CA ALA A 186 -3.34 11.63 -13.86
C ALA A 186 -3.17 13.06 -13.33
N SER A 187 -2.64 13.94 -14.19
CA SER A 187 -2.39 15.34 -13.84
C SER A 187 -3.68 16.13 -13.61
N ARG A 188 -4.69 15.94 -14.48
CA ARG A 188 -6.02 16.55 -14.32
C ARG A 188 -6.71 16.05 -13.06
N MET A 189 -6.68 14.74 -12.82
CA MET A 189 -7.26 14.13 -11.62
C MET A 189 -6.61 14.67 -10.35
N ALA A 190 -5.28 14.85 -10.32
CA ALA A 190 -4.60 15.43 -9.17
C ALA A 190 -5.04 16.87 -8.87
N LEU A 191 -5.28 17.69 -9.91
CA LEU A 191 -5.82 19.05 -9.74
C LEU A 191 -7.24 19.03 -9.19
N THR A 192 -8.10 18.17 -9.73
CA THR A 192 -9.48 17.98 -9.25
C THR A 192 -9.50 17.52 -7.79
N ASP A 193 -8.67 16.55 -7.44
CA ASP A 193 -8.56 16.00 -6.08
C ASP A 193 -8.16 17.09 -5.08
N LEU A 194 -7.17 17.91 -5.42
CA LEU A 194 -6.76 19.07 -4.62
C LEU A 194 -7.88 20.11 -4.50
N GLN A 195 -8.63 20.37 -5.58
CA GLN A 195 -9.75 21.29 -5.56
C GLN A 195 -10.89 20.78 -4.65
N MET A 196 -11.22 19.49 -4.73
CA MET A 196 -12.22 18.87 -3.86
C MET A 196 -11.82 18.94 -2.39
N GLN A 197 -10.55 18.69 -2.06
CA GLN A 197 -10.02 18.90 -0.72
C GLN A 197 -10.18 20.35 -0.25
N LYS A 198 -9.85 21.33 -1.10
CA LYS A 198 -10.03 22.76 -0.77
C LYS A 198 -11.50 23.12 -0.52
N ILE A 199 -12.43 22.58 -1.31
CA ILE A 199 -13.87 22.78 -1.11
C ILE A 199 -14.30 22.22 0.25
N TYR A 200 -13.89 20.98 0.55
CA TYR A 200 -14.18 20.35 1.83
C TYR A 200 -13.69 21.19 3.02
N GLN A 201 -12.43 21.65 2.95
CA GLN A 201 -11.85 22.52 3.97
C GLN A 201 -12.59 23.86 4.13
N LYS A 202 -13.10 24.46 3.05
CA LYS A 202 -13.87 25.71 3.13
C LYS A 202 -15.20 25.52 3.86
N VAL A 203 -15.86 24.38 3.69
CA VAL A 203 -17.13 24.07 4.35
C VAL A 203 -16.93 23.76 5.84
N HIS A 204 -15.81 23.12 6.19
CA HIS A 204 -15.53 22.64 7.55
C HIS A 204 -14.64 23.58 8.37
N LYS A 205 -14.05 24.62 7.75
CA LYS A 205 -13.58 25.82 8.45
C LYS A 205 -14.79 26.69 8.82
N LYS A 206 -15.61 26.25 9.76
CA LYS A 206 -16.56 27.15 10.45
C LYS A 206 -15.86 27.72 11.69
N ASP A 207 -15.56 29.01 11.60
CA ASP A 207 -15.42 30.00 12.67
C ASP A 207 -14.68 29.58 13.94
N GLY A 208 -13.36 29.86 13.93
CA GLY A 208 -12.61 30.26 15.12
C GLY A 208 -12.30 31.75 15.01
#